data_AF-A0A8H6SGY9-F1
#
_entry.id   AF-A0A8H6SGY9-F1
#
_cell.length_a   1.000
_cell.length_b   1.000
_cell.length_c   1.000
_cell.angle_alpha   90.00
_cell.angle_beta   90.00
_cell.angle_gamma   90.00
#
_symmetry.space_group_name_H-M   'P 1'
#
loop_
_entity.id
_entity.type
_entity.pdbx_description
1 polymer ?
#
loop_
_entity_poly.entity_id
_entity_poly.type
_entity_poly.pdbx_seq_one_letter_code
_entity_poly.pdbx_strand_id
1 'polypeptide(L)'
;MPFHPSLAAQLRVRFPSLFPPGATFYGFELNNNGWSPLLSRLCARLARMPSPKPFMVIQEKHGFLQVAFDEGDDEDDYAEYVQSDAGSYRSDDDRLEDVRDDVLTTLSNTLSEHLPGHTLYAGNAEESGNTLVEVDDDSTEAFHVVEMAEQESLLLCARCGEDGRMAIADATQWMQVMCPECLDMKNADGERHSWDAPDWDDSDPESV
;
A
#
# COMPACT_ATOMS: atom_id res chain seq x y z
N MET A 1 -12.32 10.31 -13.42
CA MET A 1 -11.73 11.65 -13.16
C MET A 1 -10.24 11.43 -13.01
N PRO A 2 -9.37 11.97 -13.88
CA PRO A 2 -7.93 11.78 -13.75
C PRO A 2 -7.43 12.33 -12.41
N PHE A 3 -6.33 11.75 -11.93
CA PHE A 3 -5.66 12.18 -10.71
C PHE A 3 -5.41 13.68 -10.73
N HIS A 4 -5.84 14.39 -9.69
CA HIS A 4 -5.79 15.84 -9.71
C HIS A 4 -4.32 16.27 -9.56
N PRO A 5 -3.71 16.94 -10.55
CA PRO A 5 -2.29 17.30 -10.52
C PRO A 5 -1.91 18.16 -9.30
N SER A 6 -2.90 18.76 -8.62
CA SER A 6 -2.64 19.45 -7.36
C SER A 6 -2.22 18.53 -6.22
N LEU A 7 -2.63 17.26 -6.16
CA LEU A 7 -2.26 16.41 -5.02
C LEU A 7 -0.76 16.13 -5.04
N ALA A 8 -0.23 15.63 -6.17
CA ALA A 8 1.21 15.43 -6.34
C ALA A 8 1.99 16.72 -6.04
N ALA A 9 1.56 17.86 -6.59
CA ALA A 9 2.19 19.14 -6.31
C ALA A 9 2.14 19.52 -4.82
N GLN A 10 1.00 19.33 -4.15
CA GLN A 10 0.84 19.59 -2.72
C GLN A 10 1.73 18.70 -1.86
N LEU A 11 1.80 17.39 -2.16
CA LEU A 11 2.65 16.45 -1.44
C LEU A 11 4.13 16.79 -1.62
N ARG A 12 4.56 17.12 -2.84
CA ARG A 12 5.94 17.57 -3.12
C ARG A 12 6.31 18.84 -2.36
N VAL A 13 5.41 19.82 -2.30
CA VAL A 13 5.63 21.07 -1.56
C VAL A 13 5.68 20.83 -0.05
N ARG A 14 4.83 19.93 0.46
CA ARG A 14 4.69 19.66 1.89
C ARG A 14 5.78 18.75 2.44
N PHE A 15 6.30 17.83 1.63
CA PHE A 15 7.27 16.81 2.03
C PHE A 15 8.50 16.80 1.11
N PRO A 16 9.28 17.89 1.04
CA PRO A 16 10.37 18.02 0.07
C PRO A 16 11.51 17.01 0.26
N SER A 17 11.68 16.42 1.45
CA SER A 17 12.65 15.35 1.69
C SER A 17 12.28 14.03 1.01
N LEU A 18 10.97 13.75 0.89
CA LEU A 18 10.47 12.55 0.21
C LEU A 18 10.40 12.73 -1.31
N PHE A 19 10.43 13.97 -1.79
CA PHE A 19 10.35 14.32 -3.20
C PHE A 19 11.44 15.34 -3.60
N PRO A 20 12.70 14.90 -3.75
CA PRO A 20 13.80 15.78 -4.07
C PRO A 20 13.58 16.55 -5.39
N PRO A 21 13.90 17.86 -5.44
CA PRO A 21 13.78 18.64 -6.66
C PRO A 21 14.80 18.17 -7.71
N GLY A 22 14.36 17.99 -8.96
CA GLY A 22 15.21 17.59 -10.09
C GLY A 22 15.21 16.09 -10.40
N ALA A 23 14.52 15.31 -9.58
CA ALA A 23 14.42 13.87 -9.77
C ALA A 23 13.38 13.55 -10.86
N THR A 24 13.86 13.20 -12.06
CA THR A 24 13.01 13.07 -13.26
C THR A 24 12.14 11.82 -13.29
N PHE A 25 12.52 10.79 -12.52
CA PHE A 25 11.83 9.49 -12.47
C PHE A 25 10.73 9.41 -11.40
N TYR A 26 10.52 10.49 -10.66
CA TYR A 26 9.70 10.51 -9.45
C TYR A 26 8.23 10.78 -9.79
N GLY A 27 7.45 9.71 -9.95
CA GLY A 27 6.11 9.75 -10.53
C GLY A 27 4.97 9.43 -9.57
N PHE A 28 3.82 10.07 -9.80
CA PHE A 28 2.52 9.59 -9.33
C PHE A 28 1.80 8.98 -10.54
N GLU A 29 1.63 7.67 -10.55
CA GLU A 29 0.90 6.92 -11.58
C GLU A 29 -0.40 6.38 -10.98
N LEU A 30 -1.21 7.30 -10.50
CA LEU A 30 -2.51 7.01 -9.90
C LEU A 30 -3.59 7.42 -10.87
N ASN A 31 -4.60 6.57 -11.08
CA ASN A 31 -5.71 6.91 -11.96
C ASN A 31 -6.82 7.66 -11.22
N ASN A 32 -6.82 7.60 -9.89
CA ASN A 32 -7.94 8.05 -9.06
C ASN A 32 -7.48 8.77 -7.77
N ASN A 33 -8.38 9.56 -7.18
CA ASN A 33 -8.06 10.49 -6.08
C ASN A 33 -8.50 10.00 -4.69
N GLY A 34 -9.14 8.84 -4.57
CA GLY A 34 -9.69 8.34 -3.31
C GLY A 34 -8.64 8.12 -2.24
N TRP A 35 -7.41 7.81 -2.63
CA TRP A 35 -6.29 7.60 -1.70
C TRP A 35 -5.58 8.89 -1.26
N SER A 36 -6.12 10.07 -1.59
CA SER A 36 -5.49 11.34 -1.18
C SER A 36 -5.22 11.45 0.33
N PRO A 37 -6.17 11.09 1.22
CA PRO A 37 -5.92 11.10 2.66
C PRO A 37 -4.87 10.08 3.10
N LEU A 38 -4.94 8.86 2.54
CA LEU A 38 -3.99 7.77 2.79
C LEU A 38 -2.55 8.20 2.44
N LEU A 39 -2.34 8.72 1.24
CA LEU A 39 -1.05 9.22 0.76
C LEU A 39 -0.51 10.36 1.62
N SER A 40 -1.40 11.26 2.06
CA SER A 40 -1.01 12.36 2.94
C SER A 40 -0.53 11.87 4.30
N ARG A 41 -1.18 10.84 4.87
CA ARG A 41 -0.77 10.22 6.14
C ARG A 41 0.51 9.41 5.97
N LEU A 42 0.64 8.64 4.88
CA LEU A 42 1.86 7.91 4.53
C LEU A 42 3.06 8.86 4.48
N CYS A 43 2.97 9.92 3.69
CA CYS A 43 4.03 10.93 3.58
C CYS A 43 4.33 11.59 4.94
N ALA A 44 3.30 11.91 5.72
CA ALA A 44 3.48 12.52 7.05
C ALA A 44 4.19 11.59 8.04
N ARG A 45 3.97 10.27 7.94
CA ARG A 45 4.63 9.27 8.78
C ARG A 45 6.09 9.09 8.37
N LEU A 46 6.34 8.86 7.08
CA LEU A 46 7.70 8.69 6.55
C LEU A 46 8.56 9.94 6.75
N ALA A 47 7.99 11.15 6.59
CA ALA A 47 8.74 12.40 6.79
C ALA A 47 9.18 12.65 8.25
N ARG A 48 8.68 11.88 9.22
CA ARG A 48 9.10 11.96 10.63
C ARG A 48 10.23 11.00 10.98
N MET A 49 10.57 10.10 10.08
CA MET A 49 11.68 9.15 10.29
C MET A 49 13.02 9.91 10.31
N PRO A 50 14.04 9.39 11.00
CA PRO A 50 15.35 10.03 11.10
C PRO A 50 16.04 10.17 9.73
N SER A 51 15.82 9.18 8.85
CA SER A 51 16.44 9.05 7.54
C SER A 51 15.39 8.79 6.44
N PRO A 52 14.53 9.78 6.10
CA PRO A 52 13.42 9.56 5.17
C PRO A 52 13.94 9.23 3.77
N LYS A 53 13.62 8.04 3.27
CA LYS A 53 13.96 7.64 1.91
C LYS A 53 13.04 8.33 0.89
N PRO A 54 13.60 8.91 -0.19
CA PRO A 54 12.80 9.55 -1.22
C PRO A 54 12.09 8.47 -2.08
N PHE A 55 10.88 8.77 -2.53
CA PHE A 55 10.07 7.80 -3.29
C PHE A 55 10.47 7.73 -4.75
N MET A 56 10.81 6.57 -5.30
CA MET A 56 10.98 6.44 -6.75
C MET A 56 9.64 6.56 -7.48
N VAL A 57 8.63 5.77 -7.09
CA VAL A 57 7.32 5.79 -7.75
C VAL A 57 6.21 5.46 -6.77
N ILE A 58 5.06 6.14 -6.94
CA ILE A 58 3.80 5.83 -6.25
C ILE A 58 2.77 5.55 -7.35
N GLN A 59 2.27 4.33 -7.44
CA GLN A 59 1.42 3.88 -8.55
C GLN A 59 0.22 3.06 -8.11
N GLU A 60 -0.79 2.98 -8.99
CA GLU A 60 -1.92 2.07 -8.86
C GLU A 60 -1.60 0.81 -9.68
N LYS A 61 -1.45 -0.33 -9.01
CA LYS A 61 -1.15 -1.62 -9.65
C LYS A 61 -2.18 -2.64 -9.21
N HIS A 62 -2.86 -3.29 -10.17
CA HIS A 62 -3.90 -4.28 -9.90
C HIS A 62 -4.99 -3.79 -8.91
N GLY A 63 -5.30 -2.48 -8.94
CA GLY A 63 -6.37 -1.91 -8.12
C GLY A 63 -5.99 -1.47 -6.71
N PHE A 64 -4.72 -1.58 -6.33
CA PHE A 64 -4.22 -1.12 -5.04
C PHE A 64 -2.96 -0.25 -5.18
N LEU A 65 -2.61 0.43 -4.10
CA LEU A 65 -1.45 1.32 -4.03
C LEU A 65 -0.18 0.49 -3.99
N GLN A 66 0.81 0.85 -4.81
CA GLN A 66 2.16 0.34 -4.72
C GLN A 66 3.17 1.49 -4.62
N VAL A 67 4.17 1.35 -3.76
CA VAL A 67 5.22 2.34 -3.53
C VAL A 67 6.59 1.71 -3.69
N ALA A 68 7.49 2.40 -4.38
CA ALA A 68 8.91 2.05 -4.44
C ALA A 68 9.77 3.23 -3.98
N PHE A 69 10.88 2.94 -3.32
CA PHE A 69 11.88 3.92 -2.90
C PHE A 69 13.02 4.03 -3.91
N ASP A 70 13.74 5.15 -3.90
CA ASP A 70 15.01 5.26 -4.61
C ASP A 70 16.10 4.60 -3.77
N GLU A 71 16.68 3.52 -4.29
CA GLU A 71 17.71 2.74 -3.60
C GLU A 71 19.12 3.34 -3.78
N GLY A 72 19.27 4.38 -4.61
CA GLY A 72 20.57 4.94 -4.94
C GLY A 72 21.39 4.01 -5.85
N ASP A 73 22.41 4.55 -6.52
CA ASP A 73 23.26 3.86 -7.52
C ASP A 73 24.17 2.77 -6.89
N ASP A 74 23.64 1.75 -6.24
CA ASP A 74 24.32 0.45 -6.18
C ASP A 74 24.10 -0.22 -7.54
N GLU A 75 25.06 -0.01 -8.44
CA GLU A 75 25.07 -0.27 -9.90
C GLU A 75 24.65 -1.69 -10.39
N ASP A 76 24.18 -2.59 -9.53
CA ASP A 76 23.88 -3.98 -9.88
C ASP A 76 22.54 -4.56 -9.40
N ASP A 77 21.69 -3.84 -8.65
CA ASP A 77 20.40 -4.39 -8.20
C ASP A 77 19.18 -3.81 -8.93
N TYR A 78 18.41 -4.73 -9.50
CA TYR A 78 17.13 -4.50 -10.14
C TYR A 78 16.19 -3.95 -9.06
N ALA A 79 15.72 -2.70 -9.19
CA ALA A 79 14.82 -2.04 -8.23
C ALA A 79 13.96 -3.05 -7.45
N GLU A 80 14.21 -3.18 -6.15
CA GLU A 80 13.51 -4.16 -5.33
C GLU A 80 12.07 -3.66 -5.17
N TYR A 81 11.19 -4.10 -6.07
CA TYR A 81 9.77 -3.97 -5.85
C TYR A 81 9.46 -4.70 -4.56
N VAL A 82 8.81 -4.02 -3.61
CA VAL A 82 8.15 -4.68 -2.50
C VAL A 82 7.15 -5.66 -3.11
N GLN A 83 7.57 -6.92 -3.25
CA GLN A 83 6.68 -8.03 -3.54
C GLN A 83 6.02 -8.37 -2.22
N SER A 84 5.07 -7.54 -1.82
CA SER A 84 4.11 -7.93 -0.79
C SER A 84 3.45 -9.22 -1.28
N ASP A 85 3.42 -10.26 -0.44
CA ASP A 85 2.62 -11.47 -0.67
C ASP A 85 1.11 -11.18 -0.80
N ALA A 86 0.69 -9.91 -0.72
CA ALA A 86 -0.61 -9.41 -1.16
C ALA A 86 -0.94 -9.77 -2.63
N GLY A 87 0.06 -10.18 -3.43
CA GLY A 87 -0.11 -10.70 -4.79
C GLY A 87 -0.31 -12.21 -4.91
N SER A 88 -0.20 -13.00 -3.83
CA SER A 88 -0.52 -14.43 -3.84
C SER A 88 -2.03 -14.63 -3.70
N TYR A 89 -2.82 -14.04 -4.60
CA TYR A 89 -4.20 -14.45 -4.87
C TYR A 89 -4.17 -15.81 -5.59
N ARG A 90 -3.77 -16.84 -4.85
CA ARG A 90 -4.08 -18.24 -5.14
C ARG A 90 -5.25 -18.61 -4.25
N SER A 91 -6.41 -18.71 -4.89
CA SER A 91 -7.60 -19.49 -4.52
C SER A 91 -7.61 -20.07 -3.11
N ASP A 92 -8.03 -19.28 -2.11
CA ASP A 92 -8.54 -19.78 -0.84
C ASP A 92 -9.59 -18.75 -0.35
N ASP A 93 -10.86 -19.07 -0.59
CA ASP A 93 -12.05 -18.21 -0.55
C ASP A 93 -12.48 -17.74 0.86
N ASP A 94 -11.72 -18.04 1.92
CA ASP A 94 -12.13 -17.83 3.31
C ASP A 94 -11.33 -16.77 4.10
N ARG A 95 -10.37 -16.02 3.49
CA ARG A 95 -9.41 -15.17 4.24
C ARG A 95 -9.62 -13.65 4.22
N LEU A 96 -10.60 -13.11 3.50
CA LEU A 96 -10.75 -11.64 3.41
C LEU A 96 -11.30 -10.98 4.69
N GLU A 97 -12.05 -11.70 5.52
CA GLU A 97 -12.49 -11.19 6.83
C GLU A 97 -11.36 -11.25 7.88
N ASP A 98 -10.52 -12.30 7.85
CA ASP A 98 -9.39 -12.47 8.78
C ASP A 98 -8.27 -11.43 8.55
N VAL A 99 -7.96 -11.08 7.30
CA VAL A 99 -6.93 -10.05 7.02
C VAL A 99 -7.39 -8.67 7.48
N ARG A 100 -8.69 -8.37 7.38
CA ARG A 100 -9.25 -7.11 7.89
C ARG A 100 -9.10 -7.02 9.40
N ASP A 101 -9.42 -8.09 10.13
CA ASP A 101 -9.32 -8.11 11.59
C ASP A 101 -7.86 -8.10 12.07
N ASP A 102 -6.94 -8.74 11.36
CA ASP A 102 -5.50 -8.67 11.65
C ASP A 102 -4.92 -7.27 11.38
N VAL A 103 -5.32 -6.61 10.29
CA VAL A 103 -4.93 -5.22 9.99
C VAL A 103 -5.49 -4.26 11.03
N LEU A 104 -6.78 -4.39 11.40
CA LEU A 104 -7.40 -3.56 12.43
C LEU A 104 -6.76 -3.78 13.80
N THR A 105 -6.39 -5.02 14.13
CA THR A 105 -5.70 -5.36 15.39
C THR A 105 -4.28 -4.79 15.42
N THR A 106 -3.55 -4.89 14.30
CA THR A 106 -2.19 -4.35 14.17
C THR A 106 -2.17 -2.82 14.21
N LEU A 107 -3.15 -2.17 13.58
CA LEU A 107 -3.36 -0.71 13.67
C LEU A 107 -3.75 -0.28 15.09
N SER A 108 -4.57 -1.06 15.80
CA SER A 108 -4.95 -0.79 17.19
C SER A 108 -3.77 -0.94 18.17
N ASN A 109 -2.91 -1.93 17.96
CA ASN A 109 -1.75 -2.19 18.81
C ASN A 109 -0.67 -1.12 18.61
N THR A 110 -0.38 -0.75 17.37
CA THR A 110 0.60 0.31 17.07
C THR A 110 0.14 1.71 17.51
N LEU A 111 -1.17 1.98 17.54
CA LEU A 111 -1.74 3.19 18.12
C LEU A 111 -1.68 3.21 19.66
N SER A 112 -1.69 2.05 20.31
CA SER A 112 -1.62 1.94 21.78
C SER A 112 -0.20 2.10 22.33
N GLU A 113 0.82 1.72 21.57
CA GLU A 113 2.24 1.85 21.98
C GLU A 113 2.79 3.28 21.89
N HIS A 114 2.06 4.21 21.27
CA HIS A 114 2.47 5.61 21.10
C HIS A 114 1.91 6.60 22.15
N LEU A 115 1.42 6.10 23.30
CA LEU A 115 1.12 6.93 24.47
C LEU A 115 2.16 6.69 25.58
N PRO A 116 2.89 7.74 26.04
CA PRO A 116 4.00 7.54 26.96
C PRO A 116 3.48 7.25 28.38
N GLY A 117 3.60 5.99 28.81
CA GLY A 117 3.42 5.55 30.19
C GLY A 117 4.67 4.83 30.68
N HIS A 118 5.58 5.55 31.32
CA HIS A 118 6.73 4.99 32.03
C HIS A 118 6.33 3.84 32.96
N THR A 119 7.01 2.69 32.88
CA THR A 119 7.57 2.02 34.07
C THR A 119 8.73 1.07 33.74
N LEU A 120 9.84 1.29 34.43
CA LEU A 120 11.05 0.46 34.45
C LEU A 120 10.81 -0.90 35.11
N TYR A 121 11.44 -1.95 34.61
CA TYR A 121 11.87 -3.07 35.46
C TYR A 121 13.25 -3.57 35.03
N ALA A 122 14.14 -3.69 36.02
CA ALA A 122 15.48 -4.24 35.89
C ALA A 122 15.45 -5.76 36.11
N GLY A 123 16.21 -6.49 35.29
CA GLY A 123 16.53 -7.90 35.48
C GLY A 123 17.94 -8.17 34.95
N ASN A 124 18.81 -8.70 35.80
CA ASN A 124 20.26 -8.83 35.57
C ASN A 124 20.65 -10.06 34.72
N ALA A 125 21.78 -9.91 34.02
CA ALA A 125 22.86 -10.86 33.71
C ALA A 125 22.52 -12.17 32.94
N GLU A 126 23.19 -12.43 31.83
CA GLU A 126 24.48 -13.14 31.73
C GLU A 126 24.95 -13.23 30.26
N GLU A 127 26.27 -13.35 30.10
CA GLU A 127 27.03 -13.38 28.85
C GLU A 127 26.47 -14.31 27.76
N SER A 128 26.24 -13.73 26.59
CA SER A 128 26.52 -14.41 25.33
C SER A 128 26.90 -13.34 24.30
N GLY A 129 28.12 -13.45 23.78
CA GLY A 129 28.60 -12.62 22.68
C GLY A 129 27.81 -12.91 21.43
N ASN A 130 26.66 -12.26 21.31
CA ASN A 130 25.92 -12.13 20.07
C ASN A 130 26.45 -10.85 19.42
N THR A 131 27.18 -10.97 18.31
CA THR A 131 27.37 -9.84 17.40
C THR A 131 25.98 -9.48 16.92
N LEU A 132 25.34 -8.54 17.60
CA LEU A 132 24.20 -7.81 17.06
C LEU A 132 24.72 -7.14 15.80
N VAL A 133 24.43 -7.76 14.67
CA VAL A 133 24.36 -7.02 13.41
C VAL A 133 23.29 -5.98 13.70
N GLU A 134 23.70 -4.74 13.90
CA GLU A 134 22.80 -3.58 13.88
C GLU A 134 22.25 -3.56 12.45
N VAL A 135 21.16 -4.29 12.24
CA VAL A 135 20.35 -4.15 11.03
C VAL A 135 19.83 -2.72 11.12
N ASP A 136 20.08 -1.91 10.08
CA ASP A 136 19.61 -0.53 10.01
C ASP A 136 18.08 -0.49 10.20
N ASP A 137 17.66 -0.32 11.46
CA ASP A 137 16.28 -0.44 11.97
C ASP A 137 15.33 0.52 11.22
N ASP A 138 15.85 1.69 10.83
CA ASP A 138 15.14 2.73 10.09
C ASP A 138 14.62 2.26 8.72
N SER A 139 15.36 1.39 8.01
CA SER A 139 14.91 0.91 6.69
C SER A 139 13.70 -0.02 6.83
N THR A 140 13.75 -0.92 7.82
CA THR A 140 12.67 -1.87 8.11
C THR A 140 11.38 -1.14 8.49
N GLU A 141 11.49 -0.04 9.25
CA GLU A 141 10.31 0.75 9.63
C GLU A 141 9.66 1.44 8.42
N ALA A 142 10.46 2.00 7.50
CA ALA A 142 9.95 2.62 6.29
C ALA A 142 9.16 1.63 5.41
N PHE A 143 9.69 0.42 5.23
CA PHE A 143 9.02 -0.64 4.49
C PHE A 143 7.71 -1.07 5.14
N HIS A 144 7.70 -1.29 6.46
CA HIS A 144 6.49 -1.66 7.19
C HIS A 144 5.39 -0.57 7.10
N VAL A 145 5.79 0.72 7.14
CA VAL A 145 4.86 1.84 6.97
C VAL A 145 4.24 1.88 5.57
N VAL A 146 5.03 1.57 4.55
CA VAL A 146 4.52 1.43 3.18
C VAL A 146 3.57 0.26 3.08
N GLU A 147 3.97 -0.93 3.55
CA GLU A 147 3.16 -2.14 3.49
C GLU A 147 1.77 -1.93 4.13
N MET A 148 1.71 -1.31 5.31
CA MET A 148 0.44 -0.98 5.94
C MET A 148 -0.42 -0.04 5.07
N ALA A 149 0.19 0.93 4.37
CA ALA A 149 -0.55 1.81 3.48
C ALA A 149 -1.03 1.09 2.21
N GLU A 150 -0.25 0.17 1.67
CA GLU A 150 -0.64 -0.68 0.55
C GLU A 150 -1.83 -1.58 0.95
N GLN A 151 -1.76 -2.23 2.11
CA GLN A 151 -2.86 -3.03 2.66
C GLN A 151 -4.12 -2.19 2.92
N GLU A 152 -3.97 -1.00 3.50
CA GLU A 152 -5.11 -0.11 3.74
C GLU A 152 -5.75 0.36 2.42
N SER A 153 -4.97 0.53 1.35
CA SER A 153 -5.52 0.88 0.04
C SER A 153 -6.48 -0.18 -0.52
N LEU A 154 -6.34 -1.44 -0.11
CA LEU A 154 -7.25 -2.53 -0.49
C LEU A 154 -8.65 -2.39 0.10
N LEU A 155 -8.78 -1.57 1.16
CA LEU A 155 -10.04 -1.35 1.87
C LEU A 155 -10.73 -0.04 1.45
N LEU A 156 -10.03 0.80 0.68
CA LEU A 156 -10.49 2.14 0.32
C LEU A 156 -10.81 2.21 -1.16
N CYS A 157 -12.01 2.67 -1.49
CA CYS A 157 -12.42 2.95 -2.85
C CYS A 157 -11.42 3.88 -3.53
N ALA A 158 -10.78 3.41 -4.60
CA ALA A 158 -9.80 4.16 -5.35
C ALA A 158 -10.36 5.50 -5.85
N ARG A 159 -11.67 5.59 -6.12
CA ARG A 159 -12.34 6.80 -6.64
C ARG A 159 -12.64 7.85 -5.57
N CYS A 160 -13.31 7.48 -4.48
CA CYS A 160 -13.79 8.44 -3.48
C CYS A 160 -13.08 8.38 -2.12
N GLY A 161 -12.39 7.28 -1.80
CA GLY A 161 -11.70 7.08 -0.53
C GLY A 161 -12.58 6.56 0.60
N GLU A 162 -13.87 6.29 0.35
CA GLU A 162 -14.76 5.59 1.27
C GLU A 162 -14.46 4.08 1.30
N ASP A 163 -15.09 3.33 2.20
CA ASP A 163 -14.95 1.87 2.28
C ASP A 163 -15.29 1.21 0.94
N GLY A 164 -14.37 0.38 0.46
CA GLY A 164 -14.47 -0.30 -0.83
C GLY A 164 -14.23 -1.80 -0.73
N ARG A 165 -14.52 -2.49 -1.84
CA ARG A 165 -14.22 -3.91 -2.07
C ARG A 165 -13.61 -4.07 -3.45
N MET A 166 -12.92 -5.18 -3.69
CA MET A 166 -12.34 -5.45 -5.00
C MET A 166 -13.45 -5.71 -6.03
N ALA A 167 -13.45 -4.94 -7.12
CA ALA A 167 -14.27 -5.13 -8.31
C ALA A 167 -13.39 -5.45 -9.51
N ILE A 168 -13.96 -6.11 -10.51
CA ILE A 168 -13.27 -6.51 -11.73
C ILE A 168 -14.03 -5.95 -12.91
N ALA A 169 -13.30 -5.29 -13.82
CA ALA A 169 -13.86 -4.81 -15.08
C ALA A 169 -14.01 -5.97 -16.07
N ASP A 170 -15.24 -6.26 -16.51
CA ASP A 170 -15.56 -7.41 -17.38
C ASP A 170 -14.67 -7.44 -18.64
N ALA A 171 -14.49 -6.29 -19.28
CA ALA A 171 -13.86 -6.17 -20.58
C ALA A 171 -12.33 -6.29 -20.56
N THR A 172 -11.69 -5.86 -19.48
CA THR A 172 -10.22 -5.78 -19.39
C THR A 172 -9.65 -6.70 -18.33
N GLN A 173 -10.49 -7.33 -17.50
CA GLN A 173 -10.08 -8.11 -16.34
C GLN A 173 -9.22 -7.27 -15.36
N TRP A 174 -9.40 -5.95 -15.39
CA TRP A 174 -8.66 -5.04 -14.52
C TRP A 174 -9.35 -4.99 -13.16
N MET A 175 -8.57 -5.19 -12.10
CA MET A 175 -9.05 -5.14 -10.72
C MET A 175 -8.98 -3.71 -10.19
N GLN A 176 -10.00 -3.30 -9.43
CA GLN A 176 -10.06 -2.00 -8.77
C GLN A 176 -10.89 -2.06 -7.49
N VAL A 177 -10.40 -1.45 -6.40
CA VAL A 177 -11.20 -1.31 -5.17
C VAL A 177 -12.22 -0.18 -5.33
N MET A 178 -13.51 -0.51 -5.18
CA MET A 178 -14.63 0.42 -5.38
C MET A 178 -15.65 0.33 -4.25
N CYS A 179 -16.34 1.43 -3.94
CA CYS A 179 -17.56 1.41 -3.13
C CYS A 179 -18.79 1.14 -4.02
N PRO A 180 -19.93 0.69 -3.47
CA PRO A 180 -21.15 0.40 -4.24
C PRO A 180 -21.59 1.54 -5.15
N GLU A 181 -21.60 2.77 -4.65
CA GLU A 181 -22.07 3.95 -5.38
C GLU A 181 -21.14 4.28 -6.55
N CYS A 182 -19.82 4.14 -6.34
CA CYS A 182 -18.84 4.39 -7.39
C CYS A 182 -18.86 3.30 -8.48
N LEU A 183 -19.12 2.04 -8.09
CA LEU A 183 -19.29 0.93 -9.01
C LEU A 183 -20.54 1.14 -9.88
N ASP A 184 -21.68 1.48 -9.26
CA ASP A 184 -22.93 1.75 -9.97
C ASP A 184 -22.78 2.88 -10.97
N MET A 185 -22.05 3.95 -10.62
CA MET A 185 -21.74 5.03 -11.56
C MET A 185 -20.92 4.53 -12.75
N LYS A 186 -19.89 3.69 -12.55
CA LYS A 186 -19.09 3.12 -13.63
C LYS A 186 -19.93 2.24 -14.55
N ASN A 187 -20.79 1.42 -13.96
CA ASN A 187 -21.73 0.57 -14.68
C ASN A 187 -22.72 1.41 -15.51
N ALA A 188 -23.22 2.52 -14.96
CA ALA A 188 -24.08 3.45 -15.67
C ALA A 188 -23.36 4.16 -16.84
N ASP A 189 -22.05 4.39 -16.71
CA ASP A 189 -21.19 4.93 -17.78
C ASP A 189 -20.86 3.88 -18.86
N GLY A 190 -21.31 2.63 -18.70
CA GLY A 190 -21.12 1.53 -19.64
C GLY A 190 -19.84 0.73 -19.42
N GLU A 191 -19.04 1.09 -18.42
CA GLU A 191 -17.89 0.30 -17.97
C GLU A 191 -18.40 -0.77 -17.01
N ARG A 192 -18.74 -1.95 -17.52
CA ARG A 192 -19.26 -3.06 -16.69
C ARG A 192 -18.19 -3.58 -15.74
N HIS A 193 -18.53 -3.59 -14.46
CA HIS A 193 -17.74 -4.14 -13.38
C HIS A 193 -18.61 -4.99 -12.45
N SER A 194 -18.05 -6.08 -11.93
CA SER A 194 -18.67 -6.97 -10.94
C SER A 194 -17.81 -7.10 -9.68
N TRP A 195 -18.42 -7.47 -8.56
CA TRP A 195 -17.70 -7.88 -7.34
C TRP A 195 -17.21 -9.32 -7.43
N ASP A 196 -17.92 -10.13 -8.20
CA ASP A 196 -17.60 -11.52 -8.36
C ASP A 196 -16.31 -11.63 -9.19
N ALA A 197 -15.37 -12.43 -8.69
CA ALA A 197 -14.34 -12.99 -9.54
C ALA A 197 -15.04 -13.59 -10.77
N PRO A 198 -14.50 -13.39 -11.99
CA PRO A 198 -14.94 -14.19 -13.11
C PRO A 198 -14.94 -15.63 -12.63
N ASP A 199 -16.03 -16.34 -12.88
CA ASP A 199 -16.07 -17.78 -12.68
C ASP A 199 -15.06 -18.35 -13.68
N TRP A 200 -13.79 -18.41 -13.27
CA TRP A 200 -12.75 -19.18 -13.92
C TRP A 200 -13.06 -20.63 -13.59
N ASP A 201 -14.26 -21.07 -13.95
CA ASP A 201 -14.61 -22.48 -14.02
C ASP A 201 -13.55 -23.05 -14.95
N ASP A 202 -12.61 -23.79 -14.35
CA ASP A 202 -11.57 -24.59 -14.96
C ASP A 202 -12.28 -25.55 -15.91
N SER A 203 -12.72 -25.01 -17.04
CA SER A 203 -13.52 -25.70 -18.03
C SER A 203 -12.65 -26.83 -18.51
N ASP A 204 -12.92 -27.97 -17.89
CA ASP A 204 -12.21 -29.21 -18.02
C ASP A 204 -12.06 -29.47 -19.53
N PRO A 205 -10.83 -29.40 -20.08
CA PRO A 205 -10.63 -29.61 -21.51
C PRO A 205 -10.99 -31.02 -21.97
N GLU A 206 -11.45 -31.90 -21.06
CA GLU A 206 -11.83 -33.28 -21.30
C GLU A 206 -13.32 -33.51 -21.63
N SER A 207 -14.04 -32.49 -22.13
CA SER A 207 -15.40 -32.68 -22.68
C SER A 207 -15.43 -32.58 -24.21
N VAL A 208 -14.75 -33.51 -24.89
CA VAL A 208 -14.93 -33.80 -26.34
C VAL A 208 -15.10 -35.30 -26.57
#